data_AF-A0A4Y7NPE5-F1
#
_entry.id   AF-A0A4Y7NPE5-F1
#
_cell.length_a   1.000
_cell.length_b   1.000
_cell.length_c   1.000
_cell.angle_alpha   90.00
_cell.angle_beta   90.00
_cell.angle_gamma   90.00
#
_symmetry.space_group_name_H-M   'P 1'
#
loop_
_entity.id
_entity.type
_entity.pdbx_description
1 polymer ?
#
loop_
_entity_poly.entity_id
_entity_poly.type
_entity_poly.pdbx_seq_one_letter_code
_entity_poly.pdbx_strand_id
1 'polypeptide(L)'
;MEKMPKKFDGENSKVAVARARKDAVKDAERKKKEEKEQEEFWKDDDKLVQKKMQRKDEKEKKKAEQLAKKNELKSLADQEMESIKVQPKQASSKAELEKREAAAKGKGTVTKVVPVEHSEAPIPENINRIVIDGEVASSVDEAIKVLRISDSPADVERHPEKRMKAAYAAFEEKHIPRLREENPNMRLSQIKQMLHREWLKSPENPLNSTHSQYNKKSCGATIDLQAHPVVLVPGDGGSQIEGKLDKPSAVHYVCSKKTDYWFSLWLNMELLVPIVIDCWVDNMKLSYDNSTRKTSNNPGVEIRIPEFGNSSSVEWIDPSKASAGNYFATVAESIIKFGYERDISLRGAPYDFRKAPNELQDYFASMKALVEDTYIKTNGQKIVFITHSMGSPMTLYFLNHQTQEWKNKFIKSWISLAGCWAGTIKALKVYAQGDNLGVRVLSETALREQQRTSPSLSWLMPSDKLWTPDEVMVQTSSRNYTIRDYQDFFSDIDFLPGYDMWQDTHPLVHDLTAPGVEIHCLFGTGVDTAERLVYSKSTPVGKATIIMGDGDGTVNVRSLAACSKWTTEQTQPVYVQAFPKRDHMAVLYVIILRYYMARQNNR
;
A
#
# COMPACT_ATOMS: atom_id res chain seq x y z
N MET A 1 -11.56 -21.71 -66.75
CA MET A 1 -12.91 -21.26 -66.33
C MET A 1 -13.34 -22.24 -65.25
N GLU A 2 -13.75 -21.91 -64.03
CA GLU A 2 -14.15 -20.68 -63.37
C GLU A 2 -14.04 -20.93 -61.85
N LYS A 3 -13.76 -19.88 -61.08
CA LYS A 3 -13.69 -19.90 -59.60
C LYS A 3 -15.09 -20.09 -59.01
N MET A 4 -15.22 -20.90 -57.94
CA MET A 4 -16.30 -20.79 -56.96
C MET A 4 -15.84 -21.12 -55.52
N PRO A 5 -16.52 -20.59 -54.48
CA PRO A 5 -15.86 -20.03 -53.29
C PRO A 5 -15.94 -20.90 -52.02
N LYS A 6 -15.05 -20.59 -51.06
CA LYS A 6 -14.96 -21.14 -49.69
C LYS A 6 -16.23 -20.83 -48.87
N LYS A 7 -16.80 -21.84 -48.19
CA LYS A 7 -17.85 -21.68 -47.16
C LYS A 7 -17.24 -21.36 -45.79
N PHE A 8 -17.93 -20.46 -45.08
CA PHE A 8 -17.64 -19.91 -43.76
C PHE A 8 -17.69 -20.96 -42.63
N ASP A 9 -16.67 -20.97 -41.77
CA ASP A 9 -16.74 -21.47 -40.39
C ASP A 9 -17.00 -20.28 -39.46
N GLY A 10 -18.20 -20.21 -38.89
CA GLY A 10 -18.56 -19.21 -37.90
C GLY A 10 -19.67 -19.74 -37.01
N GLU A 11 -19.36 -20.03 -35.75
CA GLU A 11 -20.34 -20.41 -34.73
C GLU A 11 -21.47 -19.39 -34.64
N ASN A 12 -22.71 -19.90 -34.58
CA ASN A 12 -23.92 -19.08 -34.59
C ASN A 12 -23.98 -18.21 -33.31
N SER A 13 -23.80 -16.89 -33.45
CA SER A 13 -23.57 -15.96 -32.33
C SER A 13 -24.69 -15.97 -31.27
N LYS A 14 -25.90 -16.39 -31.63
CA LYS A 14 -27.02 -16.54 -30.69
C LYS A 14 -26.81 -17.64 -29.65
N VAL A 15 -26.08 -18.71 -29.98
CA VAL A 15 -25.80 -19.82 -29.04
C VAL A 15 -24.67 -19.46 -28.08
N ALA A 16 -23.64 -18.75 -28.56
CA ALA A 16 -22.58 -18.20 -27.71
C ALA A 16 -23.11 -17.18 -26.71
N VAL A 17 -24.01 -16.27 -27.16
CA VAL A 17 -24.66 -15.30 -26.27
C VAL A 17 -25.58 -15.97 -25.26
N ALA A 18 -26.28 -17.05 -25.62
CA ALA A 18 -27.13 -17.79 -24.69
C ALA A 18 -26.33 -18.57 -23.63
N ARG A 19 -25.17 -19.15 -23.99
CA ARG A 19 -24.26 -19.79 -23.03
C ARG A 19 -23.62 -18.76 -22.10
N ALA A 20 -23.11 -17.65 -22.63
CA ALA A 20 -22.56 -16.56 -21.83
C ALA A 20 -23.56 -15.98 -20.82
N ARG A 21 -24.85 -15.86 -21.19
CA ARG A 21 -25.90 -15.44 -20.25
C ARG A 21 -26.18 -16.47 -19.15
N LYS A 22 -26.13 -17.76 -19.45
CA LYS A 22 -26.31 -18.82 -18.43
C LYS A 22 -25.11 -18.91 -17.49
N ASP A 23 -23.91 -18.73 -18.00
CA ASP A 23 -22.69 -18.75 -17.19
C ASP A 23 -22.60 -17.50 -16.29
N ALA A 24 -22.98 -16.32 -16.81
CA ALA A 24 -23.08 -15.09 -16.00
C ALA A 24 -24.10 -15.19 -14.85
N VAL A 25 -25.23 -15.88 -15.06
CA VAL A 25 -26.23 -16.11 -13.99
C VAL A 25 -25.68 -17.06 -12.92
N LYS A 26 -24.99 -18.14 -13.32
CA LYS A 26 -24.36 -19.07 -12.36
C LYS A 26 -23.22 -18.41 -11.57
N ASP A 27 -22.43 -17.57 -12.22
CA ASP A 27 -21.37 -16.81 -11.54
C ASP A 27 -21.95 -15.79 -10.57
N ALA A 28 -23.04 -15.11 -10.92
CA ALA A 28 -23.73 -14.21 -10.00
C ALA A 28 -24.31 -14.94 -8.78
N GLU A 29 -24.88 -16.14 -8.97
CA GLU A 29 -25.38 -16.96 -7.85
C GLU A 29 -24.26 -17.48 -6.96
N ARG A 30 -23.14 -17.94 -7.54
CA ARG A 30 -21.96 -18.36 -6.77
C ARG A 30 -21.37 -17.21 -5.97
N LYS A 31 -21.24 -16.03 -6.58
CA LYS A 31 -20.70 -14.85 -5.92
C LYS A 31 -21.61 -14.37 -4.77
N LYS A 32 -22.93 -14.43 -4.97
CA LYS A 32 -23.90 -14.11 -3.92
C LYS A 32 -23.90 -15.12 -2.76
N LYS A 33 -23.54 -16.38 -3.04
CA LYS A 33 -23.37 -17.41 -2.02
C LYS A 33 -22.06 -17.23 -1.26
N GLU A 34 -20.96 -16.94 -1.95
CA GLU A 34 -19.66 -16.61 -1.35
C GLU A 34 -19.72 -15.32 -0.51
N GLU A 35 -20.45 -14.30 -0.96
CA GLU A 35 -20.69 -13.06 -0.19
C GLU A 35 -21.50 -13.35 1.08
N LYS A 36 -22.54 -14.19 1.02
CA LYS A 36 -23.30 -14.60 2.22
C LYS A 36 -22.46 -15.42 3.19
N GLU A 37 -21.64 -16.35 2.69
CA GLU A 37 -20.73 -17.16 3.52
C GLU A 37 -19.62 -16.29 4.14
N GLN A 38 -19.13 -15.28 3.43
CA GLN A 38 -18.18 -14.30 3.97
C GLN A 38 -18.85 -13.38 5.01
N GLU A 39 -20.05 -12.85 4.76
CA GLU A 39 -20.79 -12.06 5.75
C GLU A 39 -21.12 -12.85 7.01
N GLU A 40 -21.41 -14.15 6.87
CA GLU A 40 -21.63 -15.06 7.99
C GLU A 40 -20.32 -15.40 8.74
N PHE A 41 -19.19 -15.51 8.02
CA PHE A 41 -17.86 -15.71 8.60
C PHE A 41 -17.30 -14.47 9.33
N TRP A 42 -17.68 -13.26 8.87
CA TRP A 42 -17.29 -11.98 9.48
C TRP A 42 -18.30 -11.45 10.51
N LYS A 43 -19.29 -12.25 10.90
CA LYS A 43 -20.26 -11.89 11.94
C LYS A 43 -19.58 -11.99 13.31
N ASP A 44 -19.29 -10.83 13.88
CA ASP A 44 -18.60 -10.71 15.17
C ASP A 44 -19.62 -10.86 16.32
N ASP A 45 -19.61 -12.02 16.99
CA ASP A 45 -20.56 -12.39 18.07
C ASP A 45 -20.16 -11.86 19.46
N ASP A 46 -19.16 -10.98 19.54
CA ASP A 46 -18.74 -10.37 20.81
C ASP A 46 -19.75 -9.31 21.30
N LYS A 47 -20.47 -9.65 22.37
CA LYS A 47 -21.52 -8.81 23.01
C LYS A 47 -21.02 -7.41 23.41
N LEU A 48 -19.72 -7.25 23.68
CA LEU A 48 -19.15 -5.94 24.04
C LEU A 48 -18.97 -5.02 22.82
N VAL A 49 -18.66 -5.60 21.66
CA VAL A 49 -18.47 -4.88 20.39
C VAL A 49 -19.82 -4.40 19.84
N GLN A 50 -20.86 -5.24 19.89
CA GLN A 50 -22.21 -4.86 19.48
C GLN A 50 -22.78 -3.74 20.36
N LYS A 51 -22.55 -3.79 21.68
CA LYS A 51 -22.96 -2.71 22.59
C LYS A 51 -22.21 -1.40 22.32
N LYS A 52 -20.98 -1.47 21.82
CA LYS A 52 -20.18 -0.30 21.41
C LYS A 52 -20.67 0.27 20.08
N MET A 53 -21.04 -0.58 19.11
CA MET A 53 -21.68 -0.14 17.85
C MET A 53 -23.05 0.48 18.10
N GLN A 54 -23.91 -0.14 18.92
CA GLN A 54 -25.22 0.43 19.28
C GLN A 54 -25.10 1.81 19.94
N ARG A 55 -24.11 2.01 20.82
CA ARG A 55 -23.82 3.33 21.40
C ARG A 55 -23.30 4.35 20.39
N LYS A 56 -22.59 3.89 19.36
CA LYS A 56 -22.12 4.74 18.26
C LYS A 56 -23.27 5.14 17.35
N ASP A 57 -24.14 4.20 16.99
CA ASP A 57 -25.31 4.42 16.14
C ASP A 57 -26.35 5.30 16.84
N GLU A 58 -26.57 5.14 18.15
CA GLU A 58 -27.40 6.05 18.94
C GLU A 58 -26.82 7.47 18.98
N LYS A 59 -25.49 7.61 19.04
CA LYS A 59 -24.82 8.91 19.03
C LYS A 59 -24.87 9.57 17.66
N GLU A 60 -24.75 8.81 16.58
CA GLU A 60 -24.90 9.29 15.20
C GLU A 60 -26.35 9.66 14.88
N LYS A 61 -27.33 8.86 15.33
CA LYS A 61 -28.76 9.18 15.21
C LYS A 61 -29.13 10.46 15.95
N LYS A 62 -28.63 10.66 17.18
CA LYS A 62 -28.81 11.91 17.92
C LYS A 62 -28.19 13.12 17.22
N LYS A 63 -27.01 12.96 16.58
CA LYS A 63 -26.40 14.02 15.77
C LYS A 63 -27.20 14.33 14.50
N ALA A 64 -27.74 13.32 13.84
CA ALA A 64 -28.59 13.49 12.66
C ALA A 64 -29.91 14.19 13.02
N GLU A 65 -30.54 13.83 14.14
CA GLU A 65 -31.74 14.52 14.66
C GLU A 65 -31.45 15.97 15.06
N GLN A 66 -30.29 16.27 15.65
CA GLN A 66 -29.86 17.65 15.94
C GLN A 66 -29.60 18.46 14.67
N LEU A 67 -29.00 17.85 13.64
CA LEU A 67 -28.79 18.50 12.36
C LEU A 67 -30.10 18.75 11.62
N ALA A 68 -31.04 17.79 11.67
CA ALA A 68 -32.39 17.94 11.14
C ALA A 68 -33.16 19.07 11.85
N LYS A 69 -33.14 19.11 13.19
CA LYS A 69 -33.72 20.22 13.96
C LYS A 69 -33.08 21.56 13.64
N LYS A 70 -31.76 21.61 13.42
CA LYS A 70 -31.06 22.84 13.04
C LYS A 70 -31.45 23.30 11.63
N ASN A 71 -31.63 22.37 10.69
CA ASN A 71 -32.09 22.69 9.33
C ASN A 71 -33.55 23.14 9.32
N GLU A 72 -34.40 22.53 10.15
CA GLU A 72 -35.81 22.93 10.33
C GLU A 72 -35.91 24.32 10.97
N LEU A 73 -35.12 24.60 12.01
CA LEU A 73 -35.05 25.93 12.63
C LEU A 73 -34.53 26.98 11.66
N LYS A 74 -33.58 26.62 10.79
CA LYS A 74 -33.07 27.49 9.74
C LYS A 74 -34.14 27.76 8.67
N SER A 75 -34.90 26.74 8.26
CA SER A 75 -36.02 26.90 7.33
C SER A 75 -37.13 27.78 7.91
N LEU A 76 -37.41 27.70 9.20
CA LEU A 76 -38.37 28.57 9.89
C LEU A 76 -37.84 30.01 9.99
N ALA A 77 -36.55 30.19 10.28
CA ALA A 77 -35.91 31.51 10.28
C ALA A 77 -35.89 32.16 8.88
N ASP A 78 -35.68 31.35 7.83
CA ASP A 78 -35.75 31.82 6.44
C ASP A 78 -37.20 32.21 6.06
N GLN A 79 -38.21 31.46 6.54
CA GLN A 79 -39.63 31.83 6.38
C GLN A 79 -40.00 33.10 7.17
N GLU A 80 -39.46 33.29 8.37
CA GLU A 80 -39.65 34.51 9.16
C GLU A 80 -38.97 35.71 8.46
N MET A 81 -37.78 35.53 7.88
CA MET A 81 -37.09 36.55 7.08
C MET A 81 -37.83 36.89 5.79
N GLU A 82 -38.55 35.95 5.16
CA GLU A 82 -39.42 36.22 4.02
C GLU A 82 -40.70 36.98 4.39
N SER A 83 -41.20 36.80 5.62
CA SER A 83 -42.37 37.53 6.14
C SER A 83 -42.07 39.00 6.51
N ILE A 84 -40.79 39.35 6.70
CA ILE A 84 -40.32 40.71 6.96
C ILE A 84 -39.81 41.33 5.65
N LYS A 85 -40.72 41.55 4.69
CA LYS A 85 -40.49 42.48 3.57
C LYS A 85 -41.30 43.75 3.79
N VAL A 86 -40.61 44.81 4.21
CA VAL A 86 -41.12 46.18 4.19
C VAL A 86 -41.20 46.66 2.73
N GLN A 87 -42.36 47.22 2.36
CA GLN A 87 -42.68 47.70 1.02
C GLN A 87 -41.77 48.84 0.53
N PRO A 88 -41.37 48.84 -0.75
CA PRO A 88 -41.21 50.06 -1.53
C PRO A 88 -42.45 50.29 -2.42
N LYS A 89 -42.94 51.53 -2.42
CA LYS A 89 -44.10 52.01 -3.19
C LYS A 89 -43.90 51.88 -4.71
N GLN A 90 -44.88 51.24 -5.34
CA GLN A 90 -45.52 51.45 -6.66
C GLN A 90 -44.76 52.20 -7.79
N ALA A 91 -44.66 51.54 -8.94
CA ALA A 91 -45.16 52.05 -10.23
C ALA A 91 -45.60 50.88 -11.14
N SER A 92 -46.57 51.15 -12.00
CA SER A 92 -47.63 50.26 -12.48
C SER A 92 -47.41 49.57 -13.84
N SER A 93 -48.18 48.49 -14.01
CA SER A 93 -48.80 47.98 -15.25
C SER A 93 -47.94 47.18 -16.24
N LYS A 94 -48.25 45.88 -16.35
CA LYS A 94 -49.18 45.37 -17.38
C LYS A 94 -49.58 43.94 -17.03
N ALA A 95 -50.88 43.79 -16.77
CA ALA A 95 -51.54 42.52 -16.59
C ALA A 95 -51.64 41.77 -17.93
N GLU A 96 -51.94 40.48 -17.79
CA GLU A 96 -52.72 39.68 -18.75
C GLU A 96 -51.93 38.80 -19.72
N LEU A 97 -51.52 37.62 -19.25
CA LEU A 97 -51.52 36.37 -20.06
C LEU A 97 -51.26 35.14 -19.19
N GLU A 98 -52.16 34.89 -18.24
CA GLU A 98 -52.34 33.58 -17.60
C GLU A 98 -53.82 33.19 -17.69
N LYS A 99 -54.25 32.91 -18.90
CA LYS A 99 -55.50 32.18 -19.19
C LYS A 99 -55.27 31.35 -20.44
N ARG A 100 -54.94 30.06 -20.27
CA ARG A 100 -55.43 28.92 -21.06
C ARG A 100 -54.60 27.67 -20.78
N GLU A 101 -54.88 27.03 -19.65
CA GLU A 101 -55.04 25.58 -19.67
C GLU A 101 -56.51 25.26 -20.00
N ALA A 102 -56.74 24.06 -20.57
CA ALA A 102 -58.00 23.44 -20.96
C ALA A 102 -58.47 23.60 -22.43
N ALA A 103 -58.06 22.65 -23.27
CA ALA A 103 -58.94 22.01 -24.26
C ALA A 103 -58.39 20.65 -24.70
N ALA A 104 -58.80 19.58 -24.03
CA ALA A 104 -58.79 18.23 -24.56
C ALA A 104 -60.10 17.99 -25.34
N LYS A 105 -60.00 17.43 -26.57
CA LYS A 105 -60.86 16.37 -27.18
C LYS A 105 -60.96 16.49 -28.71
N GLY A 106 -60.69 15.38 -29.41
CA GLY A 106 -61.50 15.00 -30.58
C GLY A 106 -60.85 14.18 -31.71
N LYS A 107 -61.19 12.87 -31.76
CA LYS A 107 -61.41 11.98 -32.94
C LYS A 107 -60.15 11.49 -33.71
N GLY A 108 -59.99 10.25 -34.18
CA GLY A 108 -60.83 9.04 -34.29
C GLY A 108 -60.34 8.16 -35.49
N THR A 109 -60.73 6.86 -35.53
CA THR A 109 -60.55 5.79 -36.58
C THR A 109 -59.19 5.03 -36.60
N VAL A 110 -59.00 3.70 -36.37
CA VAL A 110 -59.68 2.38 -36.53
C VAL A 110 -59.42 1.67 -37.88
N THR A 111 -58.70 0.53 -37.90
CA THR A 111 -59.12 -0.75 -38.57
C THR A 111 -58.35 -2.04 -38.15
N LYS A 112 -59.12 -3.06 -37.70
CA LYS A 112 -59.10 -4.58 -37.72
C LYS A 112 -57.79 -5.36 -38.09
N VAL A 113 -57.27 -6.45 -37.46
CA VAL A 113 -57.71 -7.80 -36.95
C VAL A 113 -58.28 -8.73 -38.07
N VAL A 114 -57.92 -10.01 -38.37
CA VAL A 114 -57.92 -11.33 -37.62
C VAL A 114 -57.18 -12.48 -38.46
N PRO A 115 -57.14 -13.82 -38.14
CA PRO A 115 -55.94 -14.71 -38.07
C PRO A 115 -56.12 -16.16 -38.72
N VAL A 116 -55.52 -17.24 -38.13
CA VAL A 116 -55.85 -18.73 -38.19
C VAL A 116 -55.14 -19.59 -39.29
N GLU A 117 -54.69 -20.86 -39.20
CA GLU A 117 -54.48 -21.96 -38.18
C GLU A 117 -53.65 -23.16 -38.80
N HIS A 118 -53.15 -24.04 -37.90
CA HIS A 118 -52.95 -25.53 -37.87
C HIS A 118 -52.81 -26.41 -39.16
N SER A 119 -52.26 -27.63 -39.21
CA SER A 119 -51.41 -28.60 -38.46
C SER A 119 -51.49 -29.93 -39.24
N GLU A 120 -50.49 -30.83 -39.26
CA GLU A 120 -50.62 -32.31 -39.21
C GLU A 120 -49.26 -33.03 -39.48
N ALA A 121 -49.02 -34.14 -38.77
CA ALA A 121 -47.89 -35.11 -38.90
C ALA A 121 -48.42 -36.42 -39.56
N PRO A 122 -47.69 -37.56 -39.79
CA PRO A 122 -46.33 -37.97 -39.38
C PRO A 122 -45.45 -38.81 -40.38
N ILE A 123 -44.17 -38.96 -39.96
CA ILE A 123 -42.99 -39.84 -40.27
C ILE A 123 -43.12 -41.08 -41.21
N PRO A 124 -42.06 -41.36 -42.02
CA PRO A 124 -41.43 -42.70 -42.04
C PRO A 124 -39.87 -42.71 -41.96
N GLU A 125 -39.35 -43.91 -41.66
CA GLU A 125 -38.00 -44.23 -41.15
C GLU A 125 -36.83 -44.22 -42.14
N ASN A 126 -35.63 -44.17 -41.54
CA ASN A 126 -34.31 -44.11 -42.15
C ASN A 126 -33.82 -45.50 -42.58
N ILE A 127 -33.75 -45.74 -43.90
CA ILE A 127 -33.12 -46.90 -44.52
C ILE A 127 -31.89 -46.40 -45.26
N ASN A 128 -30.74 -46.39 -44.59
CA ASN A 128 -29.42 -46.59 -45.19
C ASN A 128 -28.38 -46.79 -44.09
N ARG A 129 -28.34 -48.01 -43.57
CA ARG A 129 -27.16 -48.60 -42.95
C ARG A 129 -26.47 -49.44 -44.03
N ILE A 130 -25.21 -49.15 -44.34
CA ILE A 130 -24.29 -50.13 -44.95
C ILE A 130 -22.99 -50.12 -44.16
N VAL A 131 -22.55 -51.34 -43.85
CA VAL A 131 -21.51 -51.80 -42.94
C VAL A 131 -20.13 -51.67 -43.60
N ILE A 132 -19.12 -51.29 -42.82
CA ILE A 132 -17.71 -51.46 -43.19
C ILE A 132 -16.97 -52.13 -42.02
N ASP A 133 -16.25 -53.19 -42.37
CA ASP A 133 -15.49 -54.14 -41.53
C ASP A 133 -14.35 -53.49 -40.74
N GLY A 134 -14.19 -53.90 -39.48
CA GLY A 134 -13.07 -53.55 -38.60
C GLY A 134 -13.50 -53.26 -37.17
N GLU A 135 -12.84 -53.90 -36.20
CA GLU A 135 -13.22 -54.04 -34.78
C GLU A 135 -14.01 -52.87 -34.16
N VAL A 136 -15.24 -53.17 -33.76
CA VAL A 136 -16.11 -52.26 -32.99
C VAL A 136 -16.05 -52.66 -31.52
N ALA A 137 -15.54 -51.76 -30.68
CA ALA A 137 -15.76 -51.82 -29.23
C ALA A 137 -17.23 -51.47 -28.94
N SER A 138 -17.99 -52.41 -28.40
CA SER A 138 -19.45 -52.24 -28.17
C SER A 138 -19.81 -51.85 -26.73
N SER A 139 -18.80 -51.66 -25.87
CA SER A 139 -18.96 -51.10 -24.53
C SER A 139 -17.89 -50.05 -24.24
N VAL A 140 -18.20 -49.13 -23.31
CA VAL A 140 -17.28 -48.07 -22.87
C VAL A 140 -15.97 -48.65 -22.31
N ASP A 141 -16.02 -49.84 -21.70
CA ASP A 141 -14.84 -50.51 -21.12
C ASP A 141 -13.89 -51.08 -22.17
N GLU A 142 -14.40 -51.48 -23.33
CA GLU A 142 -13.60 -52.01 -24.44
C GLU A 142 -12.90 -50.89 -25.21
N ALA A 143 -13.55 -49.72 -25.36
CA ALA A 143 -12.96 -48.54 -25.96
C ALA A 143 -11.79 -47.96 -25.15
N ILE A 144 -11.82 -48.10 -23.82
CA ILE A 144 -10.73 -47.68 -22.92
C ILE A 144 -9.51 -48.61 -23.04
N LYS A 145 -9.70 -49.87 -23.45
CA LYS A 145 -8.61 -50.84 -23.59
C LYS A 145 -7.83 -50.66 -24.90
N VAL A 146 -8.51 -50.25 -25.97
CA VAL A 146 -7.93 -49.98 -27.30
C VAL A 146 -7.19 -48.62 -27.34
N LEU A 147 -7.57 -47.66 -26.50
CA LEU A 147 -6.93 -46.34 -26.42
C LEU A 147 -5.70 -46.26 -25.48
N ARG A 148 -5.25 -47.37 -24.89
CA ARG A 148 -4.05 -47.37 -24.05
C ARG A 148 -2.78 -47.38 -24.89
N ILE A 149 -2.20 -46.20 -25.06
CA ILE A 149 -0.79 -46.01 -25.37
C ILE A 149 0.02 -46.54 -24.18
N SER A 150 1.01 -47.38 -24.47
CA SER A 150 1.91 -48.11 -23.57
C SER A 150 2.32 -47.40 -22.28
N ASP A 151 2.18 -48.12 -21.15
CA ASP A 151 2.67 -47.74 -19.83
C ASP A 151 4.20 -47.58 -19.81
N SER A 152 4.68 -46.35 -19.59
CA SER A 152 6.08 -46.10 -19.23
C SER A 152 6.20 -45.75 -17.74
N PRO A 153 7.22 -46.25 -17.02
CA PRO A 153 7.43 -46.01 -15.58
C PRO A 153 7.50 -44.54 -15.16
N ALA A 154 7.75 -43.62 -16.11
CA ALA A 154 7.90 -42.19 -15.86
C ALA A 154 6.59 -41.45 -15.57
N ASP A 155 5.42 -41.97 -15.98
CA ASP A 155 4.13 -41.30 -15.73
C ASP A 155 3.52 -41.61 -14.35
N VAL A 156 4.12 -42.55 -13.61
CA VAL A 156 3.75 -42.86 -12.21
C VAL A 156 4.34 -41.83 -11.23
N GLU A 157 5.37 -41.09 -11.64
CA GLU A 157 6.01 -40.10 -10.77
C GLU A 157 5.24 -38.78 -10.66
N ARG A 158 4.33 -38.43 -11.59
CA ARG A 158 3.75 -37.07 -11.62
C ARG A 158 2.45 -36.87 -10.84
N HIS A 159 1.78 -37.93 -10.36
CA HIS A 159 0.46 -37.80 -9.72
C HIS A 159 0.42 -38.27 -8.24
N PRO A 160 0.13 -37.37 -7.27
CA PRO A 160 0.09 -37.68 -5.82
C PRO A 160 -0.92 -38.77 -5.42
N GLU A 161 -2.08 -38.83 -6.09
CA GLU A 161 -3.15 -39.80 -5.78
C GLU A 161 -2.78 -41.24 -6.19
N LYS A 162 -1.99 -41.42 -7.27
CA LYS A 162 -1.53 -42.75 -7.70
C LYS A 162 -0.43 -43.30 -6.77
N ARG A 163 0.42 -42.43 -6.20
CA ARG A 163 1.41 -42.81 -5.16
C ARG A 163 0.74 -43.33 -3.90
N MET A 164 -0.37 -42.73 -3.49
CA MET A 164 -1.13 -43.16 -2.31
C MET A 164 -1.70 -44.57 -2.49
N LYS A 165 -2.24 -44.88 -3.66
CA LYS A 165 -2.81 -46.19 -3.97
C LYS A 165 -1.75 -47.29 -4.02
N ALA A 166 -0.58 -47.00 -4.62
CA ALA A 166 0.54 -47.93 -4.66
C ALA A 166 1.15 -48.18 -3.28
N ALA A 167 1.34 -47.12 -2.48
CA ALA A 167 1.90 -47.22 -1.13
C ALA A 167 0.94 -47.96 -0.16
N TYR A 168 -0.37 -47.72 -0.26
CA TYR A 168 -1.36 -48.45 0.53
C TYR A 168 -1.46 -49.93 0.13
N ALA A 169 -1.36 -50.25 -1.16
CA ALA A 169 -1.36 -51.64 -1.63
C ALA A 169 -0.15 -52.43 -1.09
N ALA A 170 1.05 -51.82 -1.11
CA ALA A 170 2.25 -52.43 -0.55
C ALA A 170 2.16 -52.64 0.98
N PHE A 171 1.53 -51.69 1.69
CA PHE A 171 1.26 -51.82 3.13
C PHE A 171 0.21 -52.90 3.42
N GLU A 172 -0.82 -53.01 2.59
CA GLU A 172 -1.89 -53.99 2.72
C GLU A 172 -1.35 -55.43 2.59
N GLU A 173 -0.50 -55.70 1.60
CA GLU A 173 0.07 -57.03 1.41
C GLU A 173 0.96 -57.48 2.57
N LYS A 174 1.71 -56.56 3.18
CA LYS A 174 2.65 -56.86 4.27
C LYS A 174 1.96 -57.07 5.62
N HIS A 175 0.90 -56.31 5.91
CA HIS A 175 0.28 -56.28 7.24
C HIS A 175 -1.00 -57.11 7.37
N ILE A 176 -1.65 -57.51 6.26
CA ILE A 176 -2.81 -58.41 6.30
C ILE A 176 -2.50 -59.77 6.96
N PRO A 177 -1.41 -60.48 6.63
CA PRO A 177 -1.15 -61.80 7.21
C PRO A 177 -1.00 -61.73 8.73
N ARG A 178 -0.29 -60.72 9.23
CA ARG A 178 -0.10 -60.46 10.66
C ARG A 178 -1.43 -60.22 11.38
N LEU A 179 -2.29 -59.35 10.86
CA LEU A 179 -3.58 -59.02 11.49
C LEU A 179 -4.58 -60.18 11.46
N ARG A 180 -4.48 -61.10 10.47
CA ARG A 180 -5.29 -62.32 10.42
C ARG A 180 -4.84 -63.36 11.45
N GLU A 181 -3.56 -63.40 11.77
CA GLU A 181 -2.99 -64.29 12.79
C GLU A 181 -3.28 -63.78 14.21
N GLU A 182 -3.16 -62.47 14.44
CA GLU A 182 -3.48 -61.83 15.72
C GLU A 182 -4.99 -61.86 16.04
N ASN A 183 -5.86 -61.91 15.01
CA ASN A 183 -7.31 -61.89 15.18
C ASN A 183 -8.04 -62.89 14.26
N PRO A 184 -8.00 -64.20 14.57
CA PRO A 184 -8.49 -65.26 13.68
C PRO A 184 -10.02 -65.31 13.52
N ASN A 185 -10.79 -64.68 14.43
CA ASN A 185 -12.26 -64.73 14.44
C ASN A 185 -12.94 -63.52 13.76
N MET A 186 -12.19 -62.56 13.21
CA MET A 186 -12.75 -61.36 12.58
C MET A 186 -12.96 -61.51 11.07
N ARG A 187 -14.05 -60.94 10.56
CA ARG A 187 -14.34 -60.94 9.12
C ARG A 187 -13.32 -60.07 8.38
N LEU A 188 -12.94 -60.47 7.17
CA LEU A 188 -11.92 -59.79 6.36
C LEU A 188 -12.17 -58.28 6.16
N SER A 189 -13.44 -57.84 6.15
CA SER A 189 -13.82 -56.43 6.08
C SER A 189 -13.45 -55.64 7.34
N GLN A 190 -13.59 -56.24 8.53
CA GLN A 190 -13.22 -55.62 9.81
C GLN A 190 -11.69 -55.51 9.93
N ILE A 191 -10.98 -56.55 9.47
CA ILE A 191 -9.51 -56.55 9.43
C ILE A 191 -8.99 -55.44 8.49
N LYS A 192 -9.58 -55.27 7.30
CA LYS A 192 -9.23 -54.18 6.39
C LYS A 192 -9.53 -52.78 6.97
N GLN A 193 -10.60 -52.63 7.76
CA GLN A 193 -10.88 -51.36 8.46
C GLN A 193 -9.85 -51.05 9.54
N MET A 194 -9.39 -52.05 10.30
CA MET A 194 -8.31 -51.88 11.28
C MET A 194 -6.99 -51.52 10.59
N LEU A 195 -6.65 -52.24 9.52
CA LEU A 195 -5.48 -51.95 8.70
C LEU A 195 -5.50 -50.52 8.12
N HIS A 196 -6.65 -50.05 7.65
CA HIS A 196 -6.77 -48.67 7.15
C HIS A 196 -6.56 -47.62 8.25
N ARG A 197 -7.02 -47.89 9.49
CA ARG A 197 -6.74 -47.02 10.65
C ARG A 197 -5.25 -47.04 11.04
N GLU A 198 -4.58 -48.18 10.93
CA GLU A 198 -3.13 -48.27 11.13
C GLU A 198 -2.37 -47.53 10.02
N TRP A 199 -2.83 -47.63 8.77
CA TRP A 199 -2.25 -46.91 7.63
C TRP A 199 -2.31 -45.39 7.81
N LEU A 200 -3.44 -44.84 8.28
CA LEU A 200 -3.57 -43.41 8.53
C LEU A 200 -2.56 -42.89 9.56
N LYS A 201 -2.08 -43.75 10.47
CA LYS A 201 -1.06 -43.41 11.48
C LYS A 201 0.36 -43.83 11.09
N SER A 202 0.51 -44.65 10.06
CA SER A 202 1.79 -45.20 9.63
C SER A 202 2.69 -44.10 9.05
N PRO A 203 4.01 -44.12 9.34
CA PRO A 203 4.96 -43.20 8.71
C PRO A 203 5.16 -43.47 7.21
N GLU A 204 4.75 -44.64 6.71
CA GLU A 204 4.77 -45.00 5.29
C GLU A 204 3.64 -44.33 4.49
N ASN A 205 2.65 -43.75 5.18
CA ASN A 205 1.63 -42.93 4.54
C ASN A 205 2.24 -41.60 4.07
N PRO A 206 2.25 -41.30 2.76
CA PRO A 206 2.83 -40.07 2.23
C PRO A 206 2.23 -38.80 2.84
N LEU A 207 1.00 -38.83 3.37
CA LEU A 207 0.37 -37.71 4.06
C LEU A 207 1.01 -37.38 5.43
N ASN A 208 1.64 -38.36 6.09
CA ASN A 208 2.35 -38.15 7.36
C ASN A 208 3.82 -37.76 7.14
N SER A 209 4.36 -38.01 5.95
CA SER A 209 5.74 -37.70 5.59
C SER A 209 6.02 -36.20 5.45
N THR A 210 5.00 -35.39 5.09
CA THR A 210 5.09 -33.92 5.04
C THR A 210 5.15 -33.30 6.45
N HIS A 211 4.60 -33.97 7.47
CA HIS A 211 4.74 -33.56 8.88
C HIS A 211 6.01 -34.11 9.56
N SER A 212 6.53 -35.26 9.12
CA SER A 212 7.76 -35.84 9.71
C SER A 212 9.05 -35.13 9.27
N GLN A 213 9.09 -34.48 8.11
CA GLN A 213 10.25 -33.66 7.71
C GLN A 213 10.30 -32.32 8.45
N TYR A 214 9.17 -31.84 8.98
CA TYR A 214 9.09 -30.62 9.77
C TYR A 214 9.55 -30.82 11.23
N ASN A 215 9.37 -32.03 11.79
CA ASN A 215 9.67 -32.33 13.21
C ASN A 215 10.91 -33.21 13.46
N LYS A 216 11.71 -33.57 12.43
CA LYS A 216 12.97 -34.34 12.60
C LYS A 216 14.26 -33.52 12.44
N LYS A 217 14.19 -32.19 12.40
CA LYS A 217 15.34 -31.29 12.62
C LYS A 217 15.05 -30.29 13.74
N SER A 218 14.89 -30.77 14.96
CA SER A 218 15.04 -29.94 16.15
C SER A 218 15.35 -30.79 17.37
N CYS A 219 16.54 -31.39 17.40
CA CYS A 219 17.22 -31.73 18.64
C CYS A 219 18.69 -31.97 18.29
N GLY A 220 19.55 -31.03 18.69
CA GLY A 220 21.01 -31.23 18.66
C GLY A 220 21.80 -30.52 17.56
N ALA A 221 21.29 -29.43 16.99
CA ALA A 221 22.13 -28.43 16.35
C ALA A 221 21.74 -27.08 16.93
N THR A 222 22.69 -26.40 17.58
CA THR A 222 22.60 -24.96 17.80
C THR A 222 22.35 -24.33 16.44
N ILE A 223 21.10 -23.93 16.18
CA ILE A 223 20.78 -23.12 15.02
C ILE A 223 21.54 -21.83 15.24
N ASP A 224 22.55 -21.58 14.40
CA ASP A 224 23.16 -20.26 14.26
C ASP A 224 22.14 -19.34 13.60
N LEU A 225 21.11 -18.98 14.35
CA LEU A 225 20.18 -17.89 14.09
C LEU A 225 20.77 -16.64 14.76
N GLN A 226 22.04 -16.33 14.52
CA GLN A 226 22.59 -15.03 14.87
C GLN A 226 21.95 -13.97 13.98
N ALA A 227 20.73 -13.60 14.33
CA ALA A 227 19.94 -12.61 13.64
C ALA A 227 20.64 -11.25 13.78
N HIS A 228 21.21 -10.77 12.67
CA HIS A 228 21.93 -9.50 12.62
C HIS A 228 21.09 -8.35 13.21
N PRO A 229 21.65 -7.50 14.09
CA PRO A 229 20.92 -6.37 14.66
C PRO A 229 20.39 -5.43 13.60
N VAL A 230 19.25 -4.81 13.88
CA VAL A 230 18.54 -3.92 12.97
C VAL A 230 18.55 -2.49 13.51
N VAL A 231 18.87 -1.54 12.62
CA VAL A 231 18.69 -0.11 12.86
C VAL A 231 17.62 0.44 11.92
N LEU A 232 16.56 0.98 12.49
CA LEU A 232 15.45 1.61 11.77
C LEU A 232 15.73 3.10 11.52
N VAL A 233 15.65 3.53 10.26
CA VAL A 233 15.82 4.95 9.87
C VAL A 233 14.52 5.47 9.23
N PRO A 234 13.86 6.46 9.84
CA PRO A 234 12.58 6.98 9.37
C PRO A 234 12.69 7.88 8.14
N GLY A 235 11.55 8.10 7.50
CA GLY A 235 11.38 9.05 6.40
C GLY A 235 10.91 10.41 6.91
N ASP A 236 10.44 11.24 5.98
CA ASP A 236 9.87 12.54 6.31
C ASP A 236 8.63 12.39 7.20
N GLY A 237 8.55 13.19 8.27
CA GLY A 237 7.52 13.05 9.31
C GLY A 237 7.61 11.78 10.18
N GLY A 238 8.63 10.94 10.01
CA GLY A 238 8.70 9.61 10.64
C GLY A 238 9.39 9.55 12.01
N SER A 239 9.80 10.70 12.56
CA SER A 239 10.43 10.81 13.89
C SER A 239 9.53 11.62 14.82
N GLN A 240 9.43 11.26 16.09
CA GLN A 240 8.88 12.19 17.09
C GLN A 240 9.74 13.46 17.21
N ILE A 241 9.08 14.58 17.51
CA ILE A 241 9.75 15.86 17.82
C ILE A 241 9.15 16.42 19.09
N GLU A 242 10.00 16.83 20.02
CA GLU A 242 9.59 17.53 21.23
C GLU A 242 9.98 19.00 21.17
N GLY A 243 9.09 19.85 21.70
CA GLY A 243 9.30 21.30 21.79
C GLY A 243 9.33 21.79 23.23
N LYS A 244 10.04 22.89 23.46
CA LYS A 244 9.98 23.71 24.67
C LYS A 244 9.96 25.18 24.29
N LEU A 245 9.11 25.97 24.94
CA LEU A 245 8.81 27.35 24.53
C LEU A 245 9.23 28.38 25.58
N ASP A 246 9.80 29.49 25.12
CA ASP A 246 10.01 30.75 25.82
C ASP A 246 9.95 31.92 24.81
N LYS A 247 8.83 32.03 24.10
CA LYS A 247 8.61 32.90 22.95
C LYS A 247 8.34 34.35 23.37
N PRO A 248 8.87 35.35 22.64
CA PRO A 248 8.57 36.76 22.91
C PRO A 248 7.11 37.13 22.58
N SER A 249 6.55 36.51 21.55
CA SER A 249 5.20 36.74 21.06
C SER A 249 4.50 35.43 20.69
N ALA A 250 3.19 35.52 20.51
CA ALA A 250 2.33 34.43 20.09
C ALA A 250 1.45 34.93 18.95
N VAL A 251 1.18 34.07 17.96
CA VAL A 251 0.35 34.43 16.81
C VAL A 251 -1.10 34.73 17.22
N HIS A 252 -1.63 34.00 18.21
CA HIS A 252 -2.97 34.16 18.75
C HIS A 252 -2.99 33.93 20.26
N TYR A 253 -4.05 34.39 20.93
CA TYR A 253 -4.21 34.29 22.40
C TYR A 253 -4.26 32.85 22.92
N VAL A 254 -4.61 31.88 22.07
CA VAL A 254 -4.65 30.45 22.41
C VAL A 254 -3.28 29.79 22.40
N CYS A 255 -2.26 30.44 21.82
CA CYS A 255 -0.93 29.86 21.69
C CYS A 255 -0.09 30.14 22.94
N SER A 256 0.42 29.08 23.55
CA SER A 256 1.33 29.19 24.68
C SER A 256 2.64 29.86 24.28
N LYS A 257 3.05 30.87 25.04
CA LYS A 257 4.37 31.50 24.87
C LYS A 257 5.47 30.74 25.60
N LYS A 258 5.15 30.12 26.74
CA LYS A 258 6.13 29.51 27.63
C LYS A 258 5.68 28.12 28.08
N THR A 259 6.62 27.19 28.13
CA THR A 259 6.44 25.87 28.76
C THR A 259 7.67 25.53 29.61
N ASP A 260 7.43 25.06 30.83
CA ASP A 260 8.52 24.64 31.72
C ASP A 260 8.97 23.19 31.45
N TYR A 261 8.24 22.48 30.59
CA TYR A 261 8.47 21.08 30.21
C TYR A 261 8.57 20.91 28.69
N TRP A 262 9.16 19.79 28.29
CA TRP A 262 9.16 19.31 26.91
C TRP A 262 7.82 18.64 26.61
N PHE A 263 7.18 19.01 25.51
CA PHE A 263 5.93 18.39 25.04
C PHE A 263 6.12 17.82 23.64
N SER A 264 5.32 16.80 23.29
CA SER A 264 5.29 16.27 21.93
C SER A 264 4.72 17.31 20.97
N LEU A 265 5.60 17.84 20.12
CA LEU A 265 5.27 18.78 19.06
C LEU A 265 4.87 18.02 17.79
N TRP A 266 5.44 16.84 17.57
CA TRP A 266 5.08 15.95 16.48
C TRP A 266 5.22 14.47 16.89
N LEU A 267 4.26 13.59 16.59
CA LEU A 267 2.90 13.88 16.11
C LEU A 267 1.98 14.13 17.30
N ASN A 268 1.27 15.25 17.30
CA ASN A 268 0.26 15.55 18.29
C ASN A 268 -1.01 16.06 17.61
N MET A 269 -2.03 15.20 17.53
CA MET A 269 -3.28 15.49 16.81
C MET A 269 -4.07 16.66 17.42
N GLU A 270 -3.92 16.93 18.72
CA GLU A 270 -4.56 18.07 19.38
C GLU A 270 -3.99 19.40 18.90
N LEU A 271 -2.72 19.42 18.48
CA LEU A 271 -2.07 20.61 17.94
C LEU A 271 -2.46 20.90 16.49
N LEU A 272 -3.08 19.94 15.79
CA LEU A 272 -3.41 20.03 14.36
C LEU A 272 -4.88 20.42 14.10
N VAL A 273 -5.68 20.64 15.14
CA VAL A 273 -7.08 21.09 15.00
C VAL A 273 -7.15 22.55 14.54
N PRO A 274 -8.26 22.98 13.90
CA PRO A 274 -8.45 24.37 13.50
C PRO A 274 -8.18 25.35 14.66
N ILE A 275 -7.63 26.53 14.34
CA ILE A 275 -7.19 27.58 15.29
C ILE A 275 -5.89 27.22 16.02
N VAL A 276 -5.72 25.98 16.49
CA VAL A 276 -4.49 25.55 17.20
C VAL A 276 -3.34 25.27 16.23
N ILE A 277 -3.65 24.85 15.00
CA ILE A 277 -2.65 24.58 13.96
C ILE A 277 -1.73 25.77 13.71
N ASP A 278 -2.21 27.01 13.85
CA ASP A 278 -1.39 28.21 13.68
C ASP A 278 -0.30 28.30 14.76
N CYS A 279 -0.61 27.87 15.99
CA CYS A 279 0.38 27.76 17.07
C CYS A 279 1.42 26.70 16.76
N TRP A 280 0.98 25.55 16.22
CA TRP A 280 1.89 24.48 15.80
C TRP A 280 2.80 24.92 14.67
N VAL A 281 2.26 25.56 13.63
CA VAL A 281 3.03 26.12 12.50
C VAL A 281 4.10 27.09 13.02
N ASP A 282 3.73 28.01 13.92
CA ASP A 282 4.66 28.99 14.47
C ASP A 282 5.75 28.38 15.38
N ASN A 283 5.53 27.18 15.91
CA ASN A 283 6.53 26.45 16.70
C ASN A 283 7.38 25.52 15.83
N MET A 284 6.82 24.99 14.74
CA MET A 284 7.46 23.95 13.92
C MET A 284 8.22 24.52 12.71
N LYS A 285 7.83 25.70 12.19
CA LYS A 285 8.50 26.34 11.04
C LYS A 285 9.94 26.71 11.37
N LEU A 286 10.79 26.65 10.36
CA LEU A 286 12.19 27.04 10.42
C LEU A 286 12.39 28.45 9.84
N SER A 287 13.38 29.17 10.34
CA SER A 287 13.88 30.40 9.75
C SER A 287 15.16 30.10 8.97
N TYR A 288 15.18 30.46 7.69
CA TYR A 288 16.37 30.34 6.85
C TYR A 288 17.16 31.65 6.86
N ASP A 289 18.45 31.54 7.14
CA ASP A 289 19.36 32.68 7.12
C ASP A 289 20.23 32.61 5.87
N ASN A 290 20.05 33.59 4.98
CA ASN A 290 20.75 33.64 3.71
C ASN A 290 22.26 33.92 3.87
N SER A 291 22.69 34.49 5.00
CA SER A 291 24.11 34.75 5.26
C SER A 291 24.85 33.48 5.69
N THR A 292 24.23 32.68 6.56
CA THR A 292 24.83 31.42 7.05
C THR A 292 24.48 30.21 6.20
N ARG A 293 23.51 30.34 5.28
CA ARG A 293 22.97 29.26 4.42
C ARG A 293 22.47 28.07 5.24
N LYS A 294 21.82 28.36 6.38
CA LYS A 294 21.35 27.37 7.36
C LYS A 294 19.99 27.75 7.93
N THR A 295 19.34 26.77 8.55
CA THR A 295 18.07 26.95 9.23
C THR A 295 18.19 26.91 10.75
N SER A 296 17.41 27.76 11.41
CA SER A 296 17.26 27.80 12.86
C SER A 296 15.79 27.70 13.27
N ASN A 297 15.54 27.27 14.51
CA ASN A 297 14.19 27.34 15.09
C ASN A 297 13.81 28.81 15.32
N ASN A 298 12.50 29.07 15.42
CA ASN A 298 12.03 30.42 15.74
C ASN A 298 12.51 30.89 17.13
N PRO A 299 12.60 32.22 17.34
CA PRO A 299 12.98 32.78 18.63
C PRO A 299 12.13 32.23 19.79
N GLY A 300 12.81 31.71 20.81
CA GLY A 300 12.17 31.11 21.99
C GLY A 300 11.55 29.74 21.74
N VAL A 301 11.94 29.03 20.67
CA VAL A 301 11.54 27.64 20.44
C VAL A 301 12.77 26.73 20.46
N GLU A 302 12.82 25.84 21.43
CA GLU A 302 13.79 24.77 21.50
C GLU A 302 13.15 23.48 21.01
N ILE A 303 13.89 22.71 20.20
CA ILE A 303 13.45 21.42 19.66
C ILE A 303 14.50 20.36 19.95
N ARG A 304 14.04 19.17 20.32
CA ARG A 304 14.88 17.98 20.41
C ARG A 304 14.19 16.77 19.79
N ILE A 305 15.01 15.80 19.40
CA ILE A 305 14.57 14.51 18.88
C ILE A 305 14.73 13.49 20.01
N PRO A 306 13.64 12.98 20.59
CA PRO A 306 13.71 12.10 21.75
C PRO A 306 14.15 10.68 21.36
N GLU A 307 14.60 9.92 22.36
CA GLU A 307 14.77 8.47 22.27
C GLU A 307 15.74 7.99 21.16
N PHE A 308 16.81 8.73 20.87
CA PHE A 308 17.82 8.29 19.90
C PHE A 308 18.49 6.98 20.34
N GLY A 309 18.53 6.00 19.44
CA GLY A 309 18.98 4.63 19.71
C GLY A 309 17.85 3.69 20.13
N ASN A 310 16.75 4.21 20.69
CA ASN A 310 15.54 3.44 20.96
C ASN A 310 14.64 3.43 19.71
N SER A 311 14.03 2.29 19.43
CA SER A 311 13.13 2.12 18.28
C SER A 311 11.74 2.73 18.51
N SER A 312 11.34 2.98 19.77
CA SER A 312 9.98 3.41 20.13
C SER A 312 9.52 4.69 19.42
N SER A 313 10.40 5.69 19.26
CA SER A 313 10.07 6.98 18.66
C SER A 313 9.92 6.96 17.13
N VAL A 314 10.38 5.88 16.48
CA VAL A 314 10.18 5.64 15.04
C VAL A 314 9.14 4.55 14.80
N GLU A 315 8.83 3.73 15.80
CA GLU A 315 7.70 2.81 15.76
C GLU A 315 6.36 3.54 15.80
N TRP A 316 6.22 4.45 16.78
CA TRP A 316 5.03 5.25 17.01
C TRP A 316 5.40 6.72 16.93
N ILE A 317 4.95 7.42 15.90
CA ILE A 317 5.17 8.88 15.79
C ILE A 317 4.23 9.66 16.72
N ASP A 318 3.11 9.06 17.14
CA ASP A 318 2.23 9.57 18.17
C ASP A 318 2.49 8.81 19.49
N PRO A 319 2.97 9.47 20.56
CA PRO A 319 3.24 8.83 21.84
C PRO A 319 2.02 8.14 22.48
N SER A 320 0.79 8.54 22.13
CA SER A 320 -0.44 7.89 22.58
C SER A 320 -0.65 6.49 21.96
N LYS A 321 0.14 6.14 20.95
CA LYS A 321 0.03 4.91 20.16
C LYS A 321 -1.31 4.77 19.46
N ALA A 322 -1.95 5.89 19.12
CA ALA A 322 -3.11 5.90 18.24
C ALA A 322 -2.73 5.30 16.89
N SER A 323 -3.66 4.56 16.27
CA SER A 323 -3.42 3.88 14.99
C SER A 323 -2.91 4.79 13.86
N ALA A 324 -3.29 6.08 13.88
CA ALA A 324 -2.80 7.09 12.94
C ALA A 324 -1.29 7.38 13.08
N GLY A 325 -0.71 7.12 14.25
CA GLY A 325 0.72 7.26 14.51
C GLY A 325 1.51 5.95 14.40
N ASN A 326 0.91 4.85 13.93
CA ASN A 326 1.66 3.63 13.64
C ASN A 326 2.52 3.84 12.39
N TYR A 327 3.84 3.76 12.56
CA TYR A 327 4.80 3.87 11.46
C TYR A 327 5.62 2.59 11.32
N PHE A 328 6.70 2.41 12.09
CA PHE A 328 7.43 1.14 12.12
C PHE A 328 6.91 0.12 13.14
N ALA A 329 5.89 0.43 13.94
CA ALA A 329 5.48 -0.45 15.04
C ALA A 329 5.18 -1.88 14.57
N THR A 330 4.46 -2.04 13.46
CA THR A 330 4.18 -3.39 12.92
C THR A 330 5.42 -4.12 12.43
N VAL A 331 6.40 -3.40 11.88
CA VAL A 331 7.70 -3.97 11.47
C VAL A 331 8.48 -4.41 12.70
N ALA A 332 8.61 -3.54 13.69
CA ALA A 332 9.29 -3.82 14.95
C ALA A 332 8.68 -5.01 15.70
N GLU A 333 7.36 -5.03 15.88
CA GLU A 333 6.64 -6.16 16.50
C GLU A 333 6.86 -7.47 15.77
N SER A 334 6.98 -7.42 14.44
CA SER A 334 7.26 -8.61 13.65
C SER A 334 8.72 -9.06 13.81
N ILE A 335 9.69 -8.14 13.92
CA ILE A 335 11.10 -8.43 14.17
C ILE A 335 11.30 -9.03 15.57
N ILE A 336 10.63 -8.48 16.59
CA ILE A 336 10.74 -8.94 17.98
C ILE A 336 10.25 -10.37 18.16
N LYS A 337 9.25 -10.81 17.39
CA LYS A 337 8.80 -12.21 17.36
C LYS A 337 9.90 -13.20 16.93
N PHE A 338 10.97 -12.73 16.30
CA PHE A 338 12.15 -13.54 15.94
C PHE A 338 13.27 -13.50 16.99
N GLY A 339 13.00 -12.99 18.20
CA GLY A 339 13.95 -12.97 19.31
C GLY A 339 14.82 -11.73 19.37
N TYR A 340 14.44 -10.65 18.66
CA TYR A 340 15.09 -9.35 18.78
C TYR A 340 14.62 -8.62 20.03
N GLU A 341 15.52 -7.82 20.61
CA GLU A 341 15.26 -7.01 21.80
C GLU A 341 15.40 -5.52 21.46
N ARG A 342 14.39 -4.74 21.82
CA ARG A 342 14.46 -3.27 21.72
C ARG A 342 15.64 -2.77 22.54
N ASP A 343 16.25 -1.70 22.08
CA ASP A 343 17.42 -1.06 22.70
C ASP A 343 18.70 -1.89 22.70
N ILE A 344 18.69 -3.12 22.19
CA ILE A 344 19.87 -3.97 22.08
C ILE A 344 20.09 -4.36 20.62
N SER A 345 19.26 -5.25 20.08
CA SER A 345 19.38 -5.74 18.71
C SER A 345 18.38 -5.08 17.75
N LEU A 346 17.37 -4.37 18.24
CA LEU A 346 16.49 -3.50 17.45
C LEU A 346 16.60 -2.05 17.95
N ARG A 347 17.16 -1.19 17.11
CA ARG A 347 17.50 0.20 17.44
C ARG A 347 16.81 1.17 16.48
N GLY A 348 16.56 2.40 16.93
CA GLY A 348 16.01 3.47 16.11
C GLY A 348 17.00 4.62 15.94
N ALA A 349 17.03 5.22 14.76
CA ALA A 349 17.83 6.42 14.47
C ALA A 349 16.90 7.56 14.03
N PRO A 350 16.08 8.12 14.94
CA PRO A 350 15.27 9.30 14.64
C PRO A 350 16.15 10.53 14.41
N TYR A 351 15.65 11.46 13.61
CA TYR A 351 16.32 12.74 13.31
C TYR A 351 15.30 13.84 13.06
N ASP A 352 15.77 15.09 13.04
CA ASP A 352 14.95 16.25 12.66
C ASP A 352 14.67 16.20 11.16
N PHE A 353 13.52 15.63 10.80
CA PHE A 353 13.11 15.42 9.42
C PHE A 353 12.86 16.73 8.66
N ARG A 354 12.80 17.88 9.33
CA ARG A 354 12.69 19.18 8.66
C ARG A 354 13.97 19.55 7.93
N LYS A 355 15.13 19.02 8.36
CA LYS A 355 16.46 19.38 7.87
C LYS A 355 16.98 18.39 6.83
N ALA A 356 17.87 18.88 5.97
CA ALA A 356 18.62 18.09 5.00
C ALA A 356 20.00 17.66 5.58
N PRO A 357 20.73 16.73 4.92
CA PRO A 357 21.97 16.18 5.46
C PRO A 357 23.05 17.21 5.84
N ASN A 358 23.12 18.34 5.12
CA ASN A 358 24.06 19.42 5.36
C ASN A 358 23.89 20.13 6.72
N GLU A 359 22.80 19.88 7.45
CA GLU A 359 22.56 20.43 8.79
C GLU A 359 22.42 19.35 9.87
N LEU A 360 22.80 18.10 9.56
CA LEU A 360 22.60 16.91 10.42
C LEU A 360 23.90 16.19 10.77
N GLN A 361 25.03 16.91 10.85
CA GLN A 361 26.34 16.33 11.15
C GLN A 361 26.37 15.60 12.50
N ASP A 362 25.76 16.18 13.53
CA ASP A 362 25.68 15.57 14.86
C ASP A 362 24.85 14.28 14.83
N TYR A 363 23.79 14.23 14.01
CA TYR A 363 23.02 13.02 13.78
C TYR A 363 23.86 11.95 13.11
N PHE A 364 24.66 12.27 12.08
CA PHE A 364 25.52 11.27 11.42
C PHE A 364 26.64 10.77 12.33
N ALA A 365 27.21 11.62 13.18
CA ALA A 365 28.15 11.21 14.20
C ALA A 365 27.48 10.26 15.20
N SER A 366 26.27 10.58 15.64
CA SER A 366 25.46 9.75 16.54
C SER A 366 25.04 8.43 15.89
N MET A 367 24.72 8.43 14.59
CA MET A 367 24.38 7.24 13.81
C MET A 367 25.56 6.29 13.68
N LYS A 368 26.77 6.83 13.46
CA LYS A 368 28.01 6.03 13.49
C LYS A 368 28.25 5.40 14.86
N ALA A 369 28.14 6.20 15.93
CA ALA A 369 28.28 5.72 17.29
C ALA A 369 27.23 4.66 17.64
N LEU A 370 25.98 4.83 17.18
CA LEU A 370 24.91 3.87 17.36
C LEU A 370 25.24 2.52 16.71
N VAL A 371 25.78 2.53 15.49
CA VAL A 371 26.18 1.30 14.79
C VAL A 371 27.30 0.59 15.56
N GLU A 372 28.31 1.34 16.01
CA GLU A 372 29.44 0.78 16.76
C GLU A 372 29.03 0.23 18.14
N ASP A 373 28.16 0.95 18.87
CA ASP A 373 27.55 0.50 20.13
C ASP A 373 26.72 -0.77 19.94
N THR A 374 25.89 -0.80 18.90
CA THR A 374 25.04 -1.95 18.58
C THR A 374 25.88 -3.18 18.23
N TYR A 375 26.96 -3.00 17.47
CA TYR A 375 27.91 -4.06 17.14
C TYR A 375 28.54 -4.66 18.41
N ILE A 376 28.93 -3.83 19.37
CA ILE A 376 29.49 -4.28 20.66
C ILE A 376 28.43 -5.03 21.48
N LYS A 377 27.23 -4.47 21.62
CA LYS A 377 26.12 -5.05 22.39
C LYS A 377 25.64 -6.40 21.87
N THR A 378 25.84 -6.66 20.58
CA THR A 378 25.42 -7.89 19.91
C THR A 378 26.59 -8.83 19.61
N ASN A 379 27.66 -8.75 20.43
CA ASN A 379 28.82 -9.64 20.34
C ASN A 379 29.52 -9.65 18.98
N GLY A 380 29.58 -8.50 18.32
CA GLY A 380 30.25 -8.32 17.04
C GLY A 380 29.42 -8.68 15.81
N GLN A 381 28.08 -8.72 15.94
CA GLN A 381 27.22 -8.92 14.78
C GLN A 381 27.11 -7.64 13.94
N LYS A 382 27.26 -7.81 12.62
CA LYS A 382 27.08 -6.72 11.65
C LYS A 382 25.62 -6.28 11.56
N ILE A 383 25.40 -5.00 11.34
CA ILE A 383 24.11 -4.31 11.38
C ILE A 383 23.39 -4.40 10.03
N VAL A 384 22.07 -4.58 10.08
CA VAL A 384 21.16 -4.40 8.95
C VAL A 384 20.42 -3.07 9.10
N PHE A 385 20.53 -2.18 8.13
CA PHE A 385 19.69 -0.99 8.08
C PHE A 385 18.32 -1.33 7.48
N ILE A 386 17.24 -0.83 8.07
CA ILE A 386 15.93 -0.77 7.43
C ILE A 386 15.52 0.70 7.36
N THR A 387 15.38 1.21 6.16
CA THR A 387 15.11 2.63 5.93
C THR A 387 13.82 2.79 5.15
N HIS A 388 13.11 3.89 5.36
CA HIS A 388 11.91 4.19 4.59
C HIS A 388 11.94 5.59 3.98
N SER A 389 11.46 5.73 2.74
CA SER A 389 11.29 7.03 2.08
C SER A 389 12.58 7.86 2.12
N MET A 390 12.52 9.11 2.61
CA MET A 390 13.67 10.02 2.81
C MET A 390 14.79 9.45 3.69
N GLY A 391 14.50 8.50 4.58
CA GLY A 391 15.52 7.82 5.37
C GLY A 391 16.51 7.03 4.50
N SER A 392 16.10 6.66 3.28
CA SER A 392 16.95 5.96 2.33
C SER A 392 18.06 6.84 1.73
N PRO A 393 17.78 7.99 1.08
CA PRO A 393 18.84 8.91 0.67
C PRO A 393 19.63 9.48 1.87
N MET A 394 19.02 9.61 3.06
CA MET A 394 19.74 10.00 4.28
C MET A 394 20.82 8.98 4.65
N THR A 395 20.48 7.69 4.57
CA THR A 395 21.42 6.58 4.81
C THR A 395 22.43 6.45 3.68
N LEU A 396 22.06 6.75 2.42
CA LEU A 396 23.00 6.82 1.30
C LEU A 396 24.07 7.87 1.56
N TYR A 397 23.67 9.08 1.96
CA TYR A 397 24.59 10.15 2.32
C TYR A 397 25.55 9.69 3.43
N PHE A 398 25.02 9.09 4.51
CA PHE A 398 25.83 8.56 5.60
C PHE A 398 26.88 7.53 5.12
N LEU A 399 26.46 6.53 4.35
CA LEU A 399 27.33 5.46 3.87
C LEU A 399 28.39 5.94 2.88
N ASN A 400 28.07 6.94 2.04
CA ASN A 400 29.04 7.55 1.13
C ASN A 400 30.13 8.35 1.86
N HIS A 401 29.88 8.75 3.11
CA HIS A 401 30.85 9.42 3.98
C HIS A 401 31.58 8.48 4.94
N GLN A 402 31.36 7.16 4.86
CA GLN A 402 32.13 6.17 5.61
C GLN A 402 33.14 5.45 4.71
N THR A 403 34.29 5.07 5.28
CA THR A 403 35.29 4.29 4.54
C THR A 403 34.77 2.90 4.23
N GLN A 404 35.27 2.28 3.17
CA GLN A 404 34.85 0.94 2.77
C GLN A 404 35.22 -0.10 3.84
N GLU A 405 36.34 0.08 4.55
CA GLU A 405 36.76 -0.77 5.66
C GLU A 405 35.76 -0.73 6.81
N TRP A 406 35.28 0.47 7.16
CA TRP A 406 34.25 0.64 8.18
C TRP A 406 32.95 -0.06 7.76
N LYS A 407 32.49 0.16 6.52
CA LYS A 407 31.29 -0.49 5.98
C LYS A 407 31.41 -2.01 5.99
N ASN A 408 32.55 -2.55 5.55
CA ASN A 408 32.82 -3.99 5.54
C ASN A 408 32.85 -4.59 6.95
N LYS A 409 33.30 -3.83 7.95
CA LYS A 409 33.36 -4.28 9.35
C LYS A 409 31.98 -4.29 9.99
N PHE A 410 31.21 -3.21 9.86
CA PHE A 410 30.01 -2.99 10.67
C PHE A 410 28.70 -3.30 9.95
N ILE A 411 28.63 -3.22 8.62
CA ILE A 411 27.36 -3.31 7.89
C ILE A 411 27.22 -4.69 7.24
N LYS A 412 26.10 -5.36 7.51
CA LYS A 412 25.72 -6.63 6.88
C LYS A 412 25.05 -6.37 5.54
N SER A 413 23.96 -5.60 5.58
CA SER A 413 23.12 -5.29 4.43
C SER A 413 22.23 -4.09 4.75
N TRP A 414 21.55 -3.58 3.74
CA TRP A 414 20.63 -2.47 3.86
C TRP A 414 19.34 -2.77 3.09
N ILE A 415 18.20 -2.65 3.75
CA ILE A 415 16.87 -2.76 3.17
C ILE A 415 16.28 -1.37 3.04
N SER A 416 16.12 -0.89 1.81
CA SER A 416 15.46 0.38 1.51
C SER A 416 14.02 0.11 1.10
N LEU A 417 13.09 0.74 1.81
CA LEU A 417 11.64 0.67 1.59
C LEU A 417 11.18 2.00 0.97
N ALA A 418 10.68 1.94 -0.27
CA ALA A 418 10.23 3.11 -1.03
C ALA A 418 11.22 4.29 -1.02
N GLY A 419 12.51 4.03 -1.23
CA GLY A 419 13.54 5.06 -1.22
C GLY A 419 13.29 6.15 -2.29
N CYS A 420 13.21 7.41 -1.84
CA CYS A 420 13.09 8.57 -2.72
C CYS A 420 14.48 9.02 -3.18
N TRP A 421 15.02 8.39 -4.23
CA TRP A 421 16.43 8.57 -4.60
C TRP A 421 16.72 9.94 -5.23
N ALA A 422 15.90 10.38 -6.19
CA ALA A 422 16.14 11.63 -6.95
C ALA A 422 14.96 12.61 -6.87
N GLY A 423 14.20 12.53 -5.77
CA GLY A 423 13.06 13.41 -5.51
C GLY A 423 11.72 12.92 -6.06
N THR A 424 10.70 13.78 -5.92
CA THR A 424 9.30 13.53 -6.31
C THR A 424 8.62 14.82 -6.77
N ILE A 425 7.72 14.71 -7.75
CA ILE A 425 6.85 15.83 -8.19
C ILE A 425 5.94 16.31 -7.05
N LYS A 426 5.63 15.45 -6.07
CA LYS A 426 4.82 15.84 -4.91
C LYS A 426 5.48 16.97 -4.11
N ALA A 427 6.80 17.09 -4.09
CA ALA A 427 7.49 18.19 -3.43
C ALA A 427 7.11 19.56 -4.04
N LEU A 428 7.04 19.64 -5.37
CA LEU A 428 6.58 20.85 -6.08
C LEU A 428 5.12 21.19 -5.74
N LYS A 429 4.24 20.17 -5.59
CA LYS A 429 2.86 20.37 -5.14
C LYS A 429 2.82 20.92 -3.72
N VAL A 430 3.62 20.37 -2.81
CA VAL A 430 3.68 20.82 -1.41
C VAL A 430 4.13 22.27 -1.35
N TYR A 431 5.15 22.66 -2.13
CA TYR A 431 5.48 24.06 -2.30
C TYR A 431 4.28 24.84 -2.82
N ALA A 432 3.73 24.57 -3.99
CA ALA A 432 2.66 25.39 -4.57
C ALA A 432 1.34 25.46 -3.76
N GLN A 433 0.82 24.30 -3.34
CA GLN A 433 -0.51 24.11 -2.76
C GLN A 433 -0.51 23.73 -1.28
N GLY A 434 0.52 23.02 -0.81
CA GLY A 434 0.51 22.32 0.47
C GLY A 434 0.05 20.87 0.36
N ASP A 435 0.16 20.15 1.49
CA ASP A 435 -0.34 18.78 1.60
C ASP A 435 -0.99 18.55 2.96
N ASN A 436 -2.22 18.01 2.94
CA ASN A 436 -2.99 17.70 4.14
C ASN A 436 -2.65 16.34 4.76
N LEU A 437 -1.59 15.69 4.29
CA LEU A 437 -1.11 14.39 4.78
C LEU A 437 -2.18 13.29 4.70
N GLY A 438 -3.13 13.42 3.76
CA GLY A 438 -4.27 12.51 3.62
C GLY A 438 -5.42 12.77 4.60
N VAL A 439 -5.33 13.78 5.47
CA VAL A 439 -6.34 14.11 6.47
C VAL A 439 -7.17 15.31 6.01
N ARG A 440 -8.40 15.05 5.52
CA ARG A 440 -9.29 16.07 4.91
C ARG A 440 -9.56 17.30 5.80
N VAL A 441 -9.47 17.17 7.12
CA VAL A 441 -9.78 18.24 8.08
C VAL A 441 -8.59 19.20 8.26
N LEU A 442 -7.38 18.83 7.84
CA LEU A 442 -6.20 19.68 7.97
C LEU A 442 -6.16 20.74 6.86
N SER A 443 -5.81 21.97 7.24
CA SER A 443 -5.66 23.09 6.30
C SER A 443 -4.37 22.93 5.50
N GLU A 444 -4.51 22.66 4.19
CA GLU A 444 -3.37 22.62 3.26
C GLU A 444 -2.57 23.92 3.28
N THR A 445 -3.26 25.06 3.35
CA THR A 445 -2.61 26.38 3.38
C THR A 445 -1.80 26.59 4.64
N ALA A 446 -2.31 26.22 5.82
CA ALA A 446 -1.59 26.38 7.08
C ALA A 446 -0.39 25.42 7.14
N LEU A 447 -0.58 24.16 6.73
CA LEU A 447 0.53 23.19 6.67
C LEU A 447 1.59 23.63 5.66
N ARG A 448 1.21 24.21 4.53
CA ARG A 448 2.14 24.76 3.53
C ARG A 448 3.08 25.79 4.15
N GLU A 449 2.59 26.66 5.03
CA GLU A 449 3.44 27.66 5.70
C GLU A 449 4.56 27.02 6.53
N GLN A 450 4.30 25.89 7.17
CA GLN A 450 5.35 25.13 7.86
C GLN A 450 6.20 24.31 6.86
N GLN A 451 5.56 23.53 5.98
CA GLN A 451 6.21 22.59 5.07
C GLN A 451 7.24 23.27 4.17
N ARG A 452 6.92 24.45 3.62
CA ARG A 452 7.83 25.21 2.74
C ARG A 452 9.15 25.59 3.43
N THR A 453 9.15 25.73 4.75
CA THR A 453 10.36 26.14 5.50
C THR A 453 11.36 25.01 5.74
N SER A 454 11.03 23.77 5.37
CA SER A 454 11.89 22.60 5.63
C SER A 454 12.86 22.35 4.47
N PRO A 455 14.19 22.46 4.67
CA PRO A 455 15.17 22.15 3.62
C PRO A 455 15.06 20.71 3.09
N SER A 456 14.56 19.77 3.90
CA SER A 456 14.27 18.40 3.46
C SER A 456 13.28 18.35 2.28
N LEU A 457 12.32 19.27 2.24
CA LEU A 457 11.36 19.35 1.13
C LEU A 457 12.04 19.83 -0.16
N SER A 458 12.93 20.82 -0.07
CA SER A 458 13.74 21.27 -1.21
C SER A 458 14.63 20.15 -1.72
N TRP A 459 15.24 19.41 -0.80
CA TRP A 459 16.12 18.29 -1.13
C TRP A 459 15.40 17.15 -1.87
N LEU A 460 14.12 16.93 -1.58
CA LEU A 460 13.27 15.92 -2.23
C LEU A 460 12.60 16.42 -3.52
N MET A 461 12.98 17.59 -4.04
CA MET A 461 12.54 18.03 -5.37
C MET A 461 13.19 17.20 -6.48
N PRO A 462 12.52 17.07 -7.64
CA PRO A 462 13.07 16.30 -8.77
C PRO A 462 14.46 16.79 -9.19
N SER A 463 15.36 15.84 -9.45
CA SER A 463 16.71 16.11 -9.96
C SER A 463 16.83 15.79 -11.46
N ASP A 464 17.66 16.57 -12.14
CA ASP A 464 18.13 16.36 -13.52
C ASP A 464 18.86 15.03 -13.75
N LYS A 465 19.17 14.29 -12.68
CA LYS A 465 19.66 12.91 -12.77
C LYS A 465 18.63 11.96 -13.39
N LEU A 466 17.33 12.16 -13.13
CA LEU A 466 16.25 11.28 -13.59
C LEU A 466 15.10 11.99 -14.32
N TRP A 467 15.03 13.31 -14.23
CA TRP A 467 14.10 14.13 -15.02
C TRP A 467 14.86 14.87 -16.09
N THR A 468 14.33 14.89 -17.31
CA THR A 468 15.04 15.59 -18.38
C THR A 468 14.94 17.10 -18.19
N PRO A 469 15.96 17.90 -18.57
CA PRO A 469 15.92 19.35 -18.38
C PRO A 469 14.77 20.08 -19.10
N ASP A 470 14.18 19.46 -20.12
CA ASP A 470 13.08 20.01 -20.92
C ASP A 470 11.71 19.44 -20.48
N GLU A 471 11.68 18.55 -19.48
CA GLU A 471 10.45 17.94 -18.98
C GLU A 471 9.63 18.94 -18.15
N VAL A 472 8.38 19.17 -18.57
CA VAL A 472 7.47 20.09 -17.90
C VAL A 472 6.84 19.40 -16.69
N MET A 473 7.18 19.88 -15.50
CA MET A 473 6.65 19.35 -14.23
C MET A 473 5.50 20.20 -13.68
N VAL A 474 5.55 21.51 -13.93
CA VAL A 474 4.47 22.44 -13.59
C VAL A 474 4.10 23.24 -14.83
N GLN A 475 2.81 23.39 -15.08
CA GLN A 475 2.26 24.16 -16.18
C GLN A 475 1.22 25.12 -15.62
N THR A 476 1.30 26.39 -16.00
CA THR A 476 0.29 27.42 -15.74
C THR A 476 -0.35 27.86 -17.06
N SER A 477 -1.31 28.78 -17.01
CA SER A 477 -1.89 29.35 -18.23
C SER A 477 -0.94 30.27 -18.99
N SER A 478 0.15 30.71 -18.36
CA SER A 478 1.14 31.63 -18.95
C SER A 478 2.51 31.01 -19.17
N ARG A 479 2.89 29.94 -18.45
CA ARG A 479 4.26 29.42 -18.44
C ARG A 479 4.34 27.92 -18.14
N ASN A 480 5.39 27.27 -18.64
CA ASN A 480 5.82 25.94 -18.22
C ASN A 480 7.07 26.06 -17.35
N TYR A 481 7.17 25.22 -16.32
CA TYR A 481 8.34 25.11 -15.45
C TYR A 481 8.94 23.72 -15.57
N THR A 482 10.22 23.69 -15.92
CA THR A 482 11.08 22.50 -15.88
C THR A 482 12.07 22.62 -14.73
N ILE A 483 13.03 21.70 -14.63
CA ILE A 483 14.11 21.76 -13.64
C ILE A 483 14.92 23.06 -13.78
N ARG A 484 15.07 23.57 -15.00
CA ARG A 484 15.83 24.82 -15.26
C ARG A 484 15.12 26.06 -14.71
N ASP A 485 13.82 25.96 -14.46
CA ASP A 485 12.97 27.09 -14.06
C ASP A 485 12.72 27.13 -12.54
N TYR A 486 13.47 26.40 -11.71
CA TYR A 486 13.21 26.37 -10.27
C TYR A 486 13.30 27.73 -9.59
N GLN A 487 14.25 28.58 -9.97
CA GLN A 487 14.34 29.94 -9.44
C GLN A 487 13.06 30.74 -9.71
N ASP A 488 12.57 30.66 -10.94
CA ASP A 488 11.35 31.35 -11.36
C ASP A 488 10.10 30.74 -10.72
N PHE A 489 10.05 29.42 -10.58
CA PHE A 489 8.99 28.74 -9.83
C PHE A 489 8.90 29.27 -8.39
N PHE A 490 10.03 29.36 -7.69
CA PHE A 490 10.09 29.86 -6.32
C PHE A 490 9.74 31.35 -6.22
N SER A 491 10.13 32.15 -7.22
CA SER A 491 9.71 33.54 -7.34
C SER A 491 8.19 33.66 -7.52
N ASP A 492 7.59 32.85 -8.39
CA ASP A 492 6.17 32.92 -8.73
C ASP A 492 5.22 32.40 -7.63
N ILE A 493 5.75 31.64 -6.66
CA ILE A 493 5.01 31.24 -5.44
C ILE A 493 5.30 32.12 -4.22
N ASP A 494 6.06 33.21 -4.42
CA ASP A 494 6.50 34.16 -3.40
C ASP A 494 7.28 33.49 -2.25
N PHE A 495 8.26 32.63 -2.62
CA PHE A 495 9.07 31.89 -1.65
C PHE A 495 10.48 31.61 -2.17
N LEU A 496 11.23 32.67 -2.50
CA LEU A 496 12.62 32.57 -2.94
C LEU A 496 13.57 31.80 -1.99
N PRO A 497 13.43 31.84 -0.64
CA PRO A 497 14.27 31.03 0.23
C PRO A 497 14.24 29.53 -0.07
N GLY A 498 13.16 29.01 -0.67
CA GLY A 498 13.10 27.62 -1.09
C GLY A 498 14.08 27.29 -2.23
N TYR A 499 14.38 28.25 -3.11
CA TYR A 499 15.40 28.08 -4.14
C TYR A 499 16.80 28.03 -3.53
N ASP A 500 17.06 28.92 -2.55
CA ASP A 500 18.31 28.93 -1.81
C ASP A 500 18.54 27.60 -1.06
N MET A 501 17.53 27.11 -0.35
CA MET A 501 17.56 25.78 0.28
C MET A 501 17.80 24.67 -0.74
N TRP A 502 17.16 24.73 -1.92
CA TRP A 502 17.38 23.77 -2.99
C TRP A 502 18.83 23.80 -3.48
N GLN A 503 19.41 24.99 -3.72
CA GLN A 503 20.82 25.15 -4.10
C GLN A 503 21.78 24.51 -3.08
N ASP A 504 21.49 24.66 -1.78
CA ASP A 504 22.33 24.10 -0.72
C ASP A 504 22.22 22.57 -0.59
N THR A 505 21.10 21.99 -1.03
CA THR A 505 20.74 20.59 -0.72
C THR A 505 20.76 19.66 -1.92
N HIS A 506 20.46 20.14 -3.13
CA HIS A 506 20.42 19.31 -4.33
C HIS A 506 21.73 18.54 -4.63
N PRO A 507 22.95 19.03 -4.32
CA PRO A 507 24.18 18.31 -4.63
C PRO A 507 24.45 17.11 -3.71
N LEU A 508 23.82 17.04 -2.53
CA LEU A 508 24.24 16.17 -1.42
C LEU A 508 24.22 14.67 -1.76
N VAL A 509 23.28 14.23 -2.59
CA VAL A 509 23.20 12.84 -3.11
C VAL A 509 22.90 12.78 -4.60
N HIS A 510 23.16 13.88 -5.33
CA HIS A 510 22.82 14.05 -6.74
C HIS A 510 23.29 12.89 -7.63
N ASP A 511 24.56 12.48 -7.46
CA ASP A 511 25.17 11.47 -8.33
C ASP A 511 24.67 10.05 -8.06
N LEU A 512 23.96 9.87 -6.93
CA LEU A 512 23.50 8.58 -6.45
C LEU A 512 24.64 7.56 -6.42
N THR A 513 25.80 7.94 -5.87
CA THR A 513 26.97 7.08 -5.77
C THR A 513 26.63 5.80 -5.02
N ALA A 514 27.05 4.64 -5.55
CA ALA A 514 26.72 3.34 -4.98
C ALA A 514 27.23 3.20 -3.52
N PRO A 515 26.42 2.64 -2.60
CA PRO A 515 26.74 2.63 -1.18
C PRO A 515 27.88 1.66 -0.80
N GLY A 516 28.24 0.71 -1.67
CA GLY A 516 29.31 -0.26 -1.41
C GLY A 516 28.95 -1.29 -0.33
N VAL A 517 27.66 -1.59 -0.15
CA VAL A 517 27.13 -2.61 0.76
C VAL A 517 26.04 -3.42 0.05
N GLU A 518 25.73 -4.62 0.55
CA GLU A 518 24.58 -5.38 0.04
C GLU A 518 23.29 -4.58 0.27
N ILE A 519 22.48 -4.39 -0.78
CA ILE A 519 21.24 -3.61 -0.70
C ILE A 519 20.04 -4.36 -1.27
N HIS A 520 18.90 -4.22 -0.58
CA HIS A 520 17.58 -4.68 -1.01
C HIS A 520 16.66 -3.47 -1.17
N CYS A 521 16.41 -3.07 -2.42
CA CYS A 521 15.46 -2.04 -2.78
C CYS A 521 14.07 -2.63 -2.99
N LEU A 522 13.14 -2.24 -2.13
CA LEU A 522 11.75 -2.68 -2.14
C LEU A 522 10.85 -1.46 -2.33
N PHE A 523 10.01 -1.44 -3.36
CA PHE A 523 9.14 -0.29 -3.62
C PHE A 523 7.80 -0.66 -4.27
N GLY A 524 6.81 0.22 -4.12
CA GLY A 524 5.48 0.10 -4.72
C GLY A 524 5.46 0.55 -6.19
N THR A 525 4.56 -0.04 -6.98
CA THR A 525 4.28 0.37 -8.38
C THR A 525 2.80 0.25 -8.68
N GLY A 526 2.32 0.87 -9.75
CA GLY A 526 0.93 0.81 -10.19
C GLY A 526 -0.04 1.58 -9.29
N VAL A 527 0.43 2.61 -8.60
CA VAL A 527 -0.39 3.54 -7.80
C VAL A 527 -0.25 4.94 -8.38
N ASP A 528 -1.40 5.58 -8.64
CA ASP A 528 -1.49 6.92 -9.22
C ASP A 528 -0.64 7.92 -8.43
N THR A 529 0.42 8.42 -9.08
CA THR A 529 1.41 9.31 -8.48
C THR A 529 1.48 10.60 -9.27
N ALA A 530 1.58 11.75 -8.62
CA ALA A 530 1.68 13.02 -9.33
C ALA A 530 2.88 13.03 -10.29
N GLU A 531 2.64 13.25 -11.58
CA GLU A 531 3.68 13.33 -12.62
C GLU A 531 3.83 14.77 -13.13
N ARG A 532 2.71 15.51 -13.22
CA ARG A 532 2.70 16.91 -13.65
C ARG A 532 1.56 17.69 -12.98
N LEU A 533 1.81 18.95 -12.65
CA LEU A 533 0.85 19.85 -12.02
C LEU A 533 0.38 20.89 -13.04
N VAL A 534 -0.92 20.99 -13.28
CA VAL A 534 -1.51 21.93 -14.24
C VAL A 534 -2.41 22.93 -13.52
N TYR A 535 -2.06 24.21 -13.59
CA TYR A 535 -2.77 25.33 -13.01
C TYR A 535 -3.52 26.10 -14.10
N SER A 536 -4.78 26.44 -13.85
CA SER A 536 -5.55 27.32 -14.73
C SER A 536 -5.15 28.78 -14.58
N LYS A 537 -4.57 29.15 -13.44
CA LYS A 537 -4.05 30.49 -13.15
C LYS A 537 -2.68 30.70 -13.78
N SER A 538 -2.25 31.95 -13.88
CA SER A 538 -0.92 32.32 -14.38
C SER A 538 0.20 31.95 -13.41
N THR A 539 -0.09 31.94 -12.11
CA THR A 539 0.85 31.52 -11.06
C THR A 539 0.56 30.11 -10.56
N PRO A 540 1.59 29.34 -10.17
CA PRO A 540 1.44 27.97 -9.67
C PRO A 540 1.05 27.99 -8.19
N VAL A 541 -0.08 28.62 -7.86
CA VAL A 541 -0.57 28.74 -6.47
C VAL A 541 -2.03 28.28 -6.38
N GLY A 542 -2.32 27.46 -5.38
CA GLY A 542 -3.66 26.94 -5.10
C GLY A 542 -3.89 25.56 -5.71
N LYS A 543 -5.14 25.25 -6.08
CA LYS A 543 -5.52 23.90 -6.51
C LYS A 543 -5.08 23.61 -7.95
N ALA A 544 -4.23 22.61 -8.12
CA ALA A 544 -3.83 22.09 -9.43
C ALA A 544 -4.77 20.99 -9.93
N THR A 545 -4.86 20.84 -11.26
CA THR A 545 -5.20 19.57 -11.90
C THR A 545 -3.93 18.72 -11.95
N ILE A 546 -3.97 17.55 -11.31
CA ILE A 546 -2.80 16.68 -11.19
C ILE A 546 -2.90 15.62 -12.27
N ILE A 547 -1.88 15.53 -13.12
CA ILE A 547 -1.72 14.44 -14.06
C ILE A 547 -0.97 13.34 -13.33
N MET A 548 -1.58 12.15 -13.31
CA MET A 548 -1.05 10.99 -12.62
C MET A 548 -0.17 10.17 -13.57
N GLY A 549 0.94 9.68 -13.04
CA GLY A 549 1.83 8.69 -13.62
C GLY A 549 2.01 7.51 -12.66
N ASP A 550 2.98 6.66 -12.97
CA ASP A 550 3.26 5.45 -12.20
C ASP A 550 4.19 5.72 -11.00
N GLY A 551 3.93 5.03 -9.89
CA GLY A 551 4.68 5.12 -8.65
C GLY A 551 3.94 4.43 -7.51
N ASP A 552 4.16 4.93 -6.29
CA ASP A 552 3.57 4.42 -5.05
C ASP A 552 2.55 5.39 -4.42
N GLY A 553 2.09 6.40 -5.16
CA GLY A 553 1.20 7.46 -4.69
C GLY A 553 1.92 8.67 -4.08
N THR A 554 3.23 8.56 -3.82
CA THR A 554 4.06 9.66 -3.32
C THR A 554 5.29 9.88 -4.18
N VAL A 555 6.03 8.82 -4.51
CA VAL A 555 7.29 8.89 -5.26
C VAL A 555 7.11 8.25 -6.63
N ASN A 556 7.55 8.94 -7.67
CA ASN A 556 7.48 8.46 -9.06
C ASN A 556 8.34 7.20 -9.21
N VAL A 557 7.88 6.23 -10.01
CA VAL A 557 8.56 4.93 -10.20
C VAL A 557 10.00 5.08 -10.66
N ARG A 558 10.30 6.10 -11.49
CA ARG A 558 11.65 6.41 -11.95
C ARG A 558 12.60 6.69 -10.79
N SER A 559 12.13 7.44 -9.79
CA SER A 559 12.89 7.77 -8.60
C SER A 559 13.00 6.57 -7.68
N LEU A 560 11.94 5.80 -7.47
CA LEU A 560 11.96 4.55 -6.68
C LEU A 560 12.95 3.49 -7.23
N ALA A 561 12.96 3.30 -8.55
CA ALA A 561 13.76 2.26 -9.22
C ALA A 561 15.23 2.65 -9.44
N ALA A 562 15.65 3.87 -9.06
CA ALA A 562 16.97 4.40 -9.40
C ALA A 562 18.14 3.58 -8.84
N CYS A 563 17.95 2.88 -7.71
CA CYS A 563 18.98 2.03 -7.13
C CYS A 563 19.30 0.78 -7.99
N SER A 564 18.50 0.45 -9.01
CA SER A 564 18.81 -0.64 -9.95
C SER A 564 20.14 -0.43 -10.69
N LYS A 565 20.55 0.82 -10.89
CA LYS A 565 21.84 1.16 -11.51
C LYS A 565 23.04 0.64 -10.70
N TRP A 566 22.88 0.49 -9.38
CA TRP A 566 23.96 -0.01 -8.52
C TRP A 566 24.33 -1.46 -8.81
N THR A 567 23.49 -2.22 -9.51
CA THR A 567 23.80 -3.59 -9.96
C THR A 567 25.09 -3.66 -10.77
N THR A 568 25.45 -2.57 -11.47
CA THR A 568 26.67 -2.48 -12.28
C THR A 568 27.73 -1.54 -11.69
N GLU A 569 27.41 -0.77 -10.65
CA GLU A 569 28.30 0.26 -10.08
C GLU A 569 29.04 -0.21 -8.80
N GLN A 570 28.68 -1.36 -8.23
CA GLN A 570 29.34 -1.94 -7.05
C GLN A 570 29.48 -3.46 -7.15
N THR A 571 30.37 -4.02 -6.32
CA THR A 571 30.62 -5.47 -6.27
C THR A 571 29.66 -6.20 -5.32
N GLN A 572 29.14 -5.51 -4.31
CA GLN A 572 28.20 -6.07 -3.35
C GLN A 572 26.81 -6.28 -4.00
N PRO A 573 26.07 -7.33 -3.63
CA PRO A 573 24.81 -7.65 -4.30
C PRO A 573 23.76 -6.54 -4.17
N VAL A 574 23.05 -6.30 -5.28
CA VAL A 574 21.92 -5.37 -5.36
C VAL A 574 20.67 -6.15 -5.72
N TYR A 575 19.65 -6.09 -4.87
CA TYR A 575 18.37 -6.73 -5.09
C TYR A 575 17.30 -5.66 -5.27
N VAL A 576 16.56 -5.74 -6.37
CA VAL A 576 15.49 -4.79 -6.67
C VAL A 576 14.19 -5.55 -6.81
N GLN A 577 13.18 -5.16 -6.05
CA GLN A 577 11.86 -5.78 -6.08
C GLN A 577 10.78 -4.71 -6.06
N ALA A 578 10.01 -4.67 -7.15
CA ALA A 578 8.77 -3.91 -7.23
C ALA A 578 7.59 -4.73 -6.69
N PHE A 579 6.67 -4.06 -6.00
CA PHE A 579 5.42 -4.63 -5.50
C PHE A 579 4.23 -3.92 -6.16
N PRO A 580 3.50 -4.60 -7.06
CA PRO A 580 2.34 -4.01 -7.72
C PRO A 580 1.23 -3.62 -6.73
N LYS A 581 0.59 -2.48 -6.99
CA LYS A 581 -0.55 -1.92 -6.23
C LYS A 581 -0.27 -1.75 -4.74
N ARG A 582 0.96 -1.39 -4.40
CA ARG A 582 1.36 -1.02 -3.03
C ARG A 582 1.65 0.46 -2.99
N ASP A 583 0.94 1.17 -2.13
CA ASP A 583 1.23 2.57 -1.88
C ASP A 583 2.49 2.76 -1.02
N HIS A 584 2.90 4.01 -0.89
CA HIS A 584 4.12 4.44 -0.22
C HIS A 584 4.23 3.90 1.20
N MET A 585 3.13 3.86 1.96
CA MET A 585 3.14 3.36 3.35
C MET A 585 2.93 1.85 3.40
N ALA A 586 2.15 1.29 2.47
CA ALA A 586 1.88 -0.13 2.38
C ALA A 586 3.16 -0.98 2.21
N VAL A 587 4.24 -0.39 1.69
CA VAL A 587 5.55 -1.05 1.57
C VAL A 587 6.13 -1.48 2.92
N LEU A 588 5.83 -0.75 4.01
CA LEU A 588 6.27 -1.10 5.37
C LEU A 588 5.67 -2.42 5.84
N TYR A 589 4.47 -2.75 5.34
CA TYR A 589 3.73 -3.97 5.65
C TYR A 589 3.92 -5.06 4.61
N VAL A 590 4.74 -4.82 3.58
CA VAL A 590 5.22 -5.90 2.72
C VAL A 590 5.88 -6.94 3.62
N ILE A 591 5.84 -8.19 3.19
CA ILE A 591 6.34 -9.32 3.96
C ILE A 591 7.88 -9.34 3.96
N ILE A 592 8.50 -8.25 4.41
CA ILE A 592 9.94 -8.01 4.54
C ILE A 592 10.58 -9.19 5.26
N LEU A 593 9.92 -9.66 6.32
CA LEU A 593 10.40 -10.77 7.13
C LEU A 593 10.30 -12.13 6.43
N ARG A 594 9.22 -12.43 5.67
CA ARG A 594 9.21 -13.69 4.89
C ARG A 594 10.18 -13.63 3.72
N TYR A 595 10.33 -12.50 3.06
CA TYR A 595 11.30 -12.33 1.97
C TYR A 595 12.75 -12.47 2.48
N TYR A 596 13.08 -11.82 3.59
CA TYR A 596 14.42 -11.86 4.18
C TYR A 596 14.72 -13.24 4.80
N MET A 597 13.81 -13.81 5.59
CA MET A 597 14.02 -15.12 6.21
C MET A 597 13.97 -16.29 5.21
N ALA A 598 13.13 -16.25 4.17
CA ALA A 598 13.14 -17.28 3.14
C ALA A 598 14.46 -17.29 2.34
N ARG A 599 15.17 -16.16 2.26
CA ARG A 599 16.50 -16.08 1.66
C ARG A 599 17.63 -16.50 2.59
N GLN A 600 17.55 -16.19 3.89
CA GLN A 600 18.51 -16.71 4.88
C GLN A 600 18.49 -18.24 4.93
N ASN A 601 17.33 -18.87 4.74
CA ASN A 601 17.20 -20.33 4.71
C ASN A 601 17.61 -21.00 3.37
N ASN A 602 17.88 -20.22 2.32
CA ASN A 602 18.23 -20.70 0.96
C ASN A 602 19.68 -20.39 0.55
N ARG A 603 20.50 -19.87 1.48
CA ARG A 603 21.96 -19.85 1.39
C ARG A 603 22.51 -20.80 2.44
#